data_AF-A0A523ZEI0-F1
#
_entry.id   AF-A0A523ZEI0-F1
#
_cell.length_a   1.000
_cell.length_b   1.000
_cell.length_c   1.000
_cell.angle_alpha   90.00
_cell.angle_beta   90.00
_cell.angle_gamma   90.00
#
_symmetry.space_group_name_H-M   'P 1'
#
loop_
_entity.id
_entity.type
_entity.pdbx_description
1 polymer ?
#
loop_
_entity_poly.entity_id
_entity_poly.type
_entity_poly.pdbx_seq_one_letter_code
_entity_poly.pdbx_strand_id
1 'polypeptide(L)'
;MQQKLPTNKITKGFFEYLKNLGISKKTHKNYRSDISHFSAWLLFRLRHWGVIAENLTDAVPFLDTKLASEYKSFLTGNSVAEKTINRRLSTLRHLARFLTASQILDLNFMDGIVNISTKEIPPTSPFIVQFEKHLEAEKVSKNTIKNYLSDIKQFISWLEEKNQSITT
;
A
#
# COMPACT_ATOMS: atom_id res chain seq x y z
N MET A 1 -25.26 32.89 1.29
CA MET A 1 -23.93 32.61 0.72
C MET A 1 -23.75 31.10 0.67
N GLN A 2 -23.76 30.48 -0.51
CA GLN A 2 -23.49 29.05 -0.65
C GLN A 2 -21.98 28.84 -0.52
N GLN A 3 -21.54 28.18 0.56
CA GLN A 3 -20.16 27.71 0.66
C GLN A 3 -19.92 26.71 -0.48
N LYS A 4 -19.02 27.07 -1.40
CA LYS A 4 -18.49 26.12 -2.39
C LYS A 4 -17.81 25.01 -1.61
N LEU A 5 -18.40 23.82 -1.59
CA LEU A 5 -17.75 22.61 -1.06
C LEU A 5 -16.33 22.54 -1.63
N PRO A 6 -15.31 22.29 -0.80
CA PRO A 6 -13.93 22.27 -1.27
C PRO A 6 -13.80 21.18 -2.34
N THR A 7 -13.29 21.59 -3.51
CA THR A 7 -13.26 20.71 -4.67
C THR A 7 -12.21 19.63 -4.45
N ASN A 8 -12.64 18.38 -4.28
CA ASN A 8 -11.74 17.25 -4.19
C ASN A 8 -11.13 16.89 -5.56
N LYS A 9 -10.23 17.76 -6.05
CA LYS A 9 -9.59 17.68 -7.36
C LYS A 9 -8.72 16.44 -7.48
N ILE A 10 -8.01 16.08 -6.41
CA ILE A 10 -7.15 14.88 -6.37
C ILE A 10 -7.96 13.62 -6.58
N THR A 11 -9.09 13.48 -5.89
CA THR A 11 -9.94 12.28 -6.05
C THR A 11 -10.50 12.17 -7.47
N LYS A 12 -10.92 13.30 -8.06
CA LYS A 12 -11.39 13.32 -9.45
C LYS A 12 -10.28 12.93 -10.43
N GLY A 13 -9.11 13.57 -10.33
CA GLY A 13 -7.96 13.28 -11.19
C GLY A 13 -7.48 11.83 -11.07
N PHE A 14 -7.46 11.29 -9.85
CA PHE A 14 -7.10 9.90 -9.61
C PHE A 14 -8.06 8.91 -10.29
N PHE A 15 -9.37 9.16 -10.25
CA PHE A 15 -10.32 8.27 -10.91
C PHE A 15 -10.25 8.33 -12.44
N GLU A 16 -9.95 9.48 -13.03
CA GLU A 16 -9.66 9.57 -14.48
C GLU A 16 -8.37 8.82 -14.83
N TYR A 17 -7.32 8.96 -14.02
CA TYR A 17 -6.11 8.16 -14.16
C TYR A 17 -6.39 6.65 -14.14
N LEU A 18 -7.19 6.18 -13.17
CA LEU A 18 -7.56 4.77 -13.10
C LEU A 18 -8.40 4.30 -14.28
N LYS A 19 -9.22 5.17 -14.87
CA LYS A 19 -10.01 4.86 -16.07
C LYS A 19 -9.11 4.62 -17.28
N ASN A 20 -8.08 5.45 -17.43
CA ASN A 20 -7.11 5.33 -18.52
C ASN A 20 -6.22 4.08 -18.42
N LEU A 21 -6.09 3.49 -17.22
CA LEU A 21 -5.37 2.21 -17.03
C LEU A 21 -6.16 0.97 -17.48
N GLY A 22 -7.39 1.12 -18.00
CA GLY A 22 -8.19 -0.02 -18.49
C GLY A 22 -8.64 -0.98 -17.39
N ILE A 23 -8.69 -0.51 -16.14
CA ILE A 23 -9.04 -1.32 -14.98
C ILE A 23 -10.51 -1.75 -15.02
N SER A 24 -10.82 -2.96 -14.55
CA SER A 24 -12.20 -3.47 -14.53
C SER A 24 -13.14 -2.61 -13.67
N LYS A 25 -14.42 -2.52 -14.04
CA LYS A 25 -15.45 -1.80 -13.27
C LYS A 25 -15.54 -2.26 -11.81
N LYS A 26 -15.39 -3.57 -11.56
CA LYS A 26 -15.38 -4.14 -10.20
C LYS A 26 -14.21 -3.60 -9.39
N THR A 27 -13.01 -3.55 -10.00
CA THR A 27 -11.81 -3.00 -9.37
C THR A 27 -11.93 -1.49 -9.16
N HIS A 28 -12.54 -0.72 -10.07
CA HIS A 28 -12.83 0.70 -9.84
C HIS A 28 -13.70 0.93 -8.61
N LYS A 29 -14.78 0.15 -8.43
CA LYS A 29 -15.66 0.25 -7.26
C LYS A 29 -14.88 -0.01 -5.97
N ASN A 30 -14.01 -1.02 -5.99
CA ASN A 30 -13.12 -1.34 -4.87
C ASN A 30 -12.17 -0.18 -4.55
N TYR A 31 -11.51 0.39 -5.56
CA TYR A 31 -10.59 1.52 -5.40
C TYR A 31 -11.30 2.77 -4.88
N ARG A 32 -12.54 3.02 -5.30
CA ARG A 32 -13.36 4.11 -4.75
C ARG A 32 -13.60 3.94 -3.25
N SER A 33 -13.99 2.73 -2.82
CA SER A 33 -14.18 2.42 -1.40
C SER A 33 -12.88 2.58 -0.60
N ASP A 34 -11.74 2.20 -1.19
CA ASP A 34 -10.43 2.31 -0.55
C ASP A 34 -9.97 3.74 -0.38
N ILE A 35 -10.11 4.58 -1.41
CA ILE A 35 -9.81 6.01 -1.34
C ILE A 35 -10.71 6.70 -0.32
N SER A 36 -12.00 6.38 -0.28
CA SER A 36 -12.91 6.96 0.71
C SER A 36 -12.48 6.65 2.13
N HIS A 37 -12.13 5.40 2.41
CA HIS A 37 -11.67 4.99 3.73
C HIS A 37 -10.32 5.62 4.09
N PHE A 38 -9.36 5.62 3.17
CA PHE A 38 -8.06 6.24 3.42
C PHE A 38 -8.20 7.75 3.67
N SER A 39 -9.01 8.44 2.86
CA SER A 39 -9.27 9.87 3.03
C SER A 39 -9.88 10.15 4.40
N ALA A 40 -10.91 9.40 4.81
CA ALA A 40 -11.52 9.58 6.13
C ALA A 40 -10.50 9.38 7.28
N TRP A 41 -9.68 8.32 7.20
CA TRP A 41 -8.64 8.07 8.18
C TRP A 41 -7.57 9.17 8.20
N LEU A 42 -7.13 9.62 7.03
CA LEU A 42 -6.11 10.66 6.88
C LEU A 42 -6.61 11.99 7.47
N LEU A 43 -7.83 12.41 7.14
CA LEU A 43 -8.42 13.64 7.68
C LEU A 43 -8.55 13.57 9.20
N PHE A 44 -8.98 12.43 9.74
CA PHE A 44 -9.01 12.21 11.18
C PHE A 44 -7.61 12.29 11.82
N ARG A 45 -6.61 11.69 11.18
CA ARG A 45 -5.22 11.71 11.66
C ARG A 45 -4.63 13.12 11.65
N LEU A 46 -4.85 13.87 10.58
CA LEU A 46 -4.41 15.27 10.48
C LEU A 46 -5.11 16.16 11.51
N ARG A 47 -6.41 15.97 11.73
CA ARG A 47 -7.15 16.70 12.77
C ARG A 47 -6.57 16.46 14.16
N HIS A 48 -6.16 15.23 14.45
CA HIS A 48 -5.47 14.90 15.70
C HIS A 48 -4.13 15.65 15.87
N TRP A 49 -3.44 15.95 14.77
CA TRP A 49 -2.24 16.80 14.76
C TRP A 49 -2.53 18.30 14.73
N GLY A 50 -3.80 18.71 14.85
CA GLY A 50 -4.21 20.13 14.81
C GLY A 50 -4.29 20.71 13.39
N VAL A 51 -4.15 19.88 12.35
CA VAL A 51 -4.26 20.30 10.95
C VAL A 51 -5.72 20.22 10.50
N ILE A 52 -6.25 21.32 9.96
CA ILE A 52 -7.59 21.36 9.38
C ILE A 52 -7.47 21.06 7.88
N ALA A 53 -7.79 19.82 7.51
CA ALA A 53 -7.99 19.40 6.14
C ALA A 53 -9.44 18.95 5.97
N GLU A 54 -10.11 19.37 4.91
CA GLU A 54 -11.52 19.04 4.67
C GLU A 54 -11.68 17.91 3.64
N ASN A 55 -10.68 17.72 2.79
CA ASN A 55 -10.71 16.70 1.75
C ASN A 55 -9.29 16.22 1.37
N LEU A 56 -9.22 15.19 0.53
CA LEU A 56 -7.94 14.60 0.12
C LEU A 56 -7.00 15.62 -0.54
N THR A 57 -7.53 16.62 -1.27
CA THR A 57 -6.70 17.66 -1.90
C THR A 57 -5.90 18.44 -0.87
N ASP A 58 -6.53 18.82 0.24
CA ASP A 58 -5.90 19.58 1.31
C ASP A 58 -4.89 18.71 2.10
N ALA A 59 -5.14 17.40 2.12
CA ALA A 59 -4.36 16.44 2.89
C ALA A 59 -3.11 15.92 2.15
N VAL A 60 -3.05 16.03 0.82
CA VAL A 60 -1.93 15.54 -0.01
C VAL A 60 -0.55 16.05 0.43
N PRO A 61 -0.36 17.34 0.79
CA PRO A 61 0.95 17.85 1.21
C PRO A 61 1.54 17.16 2.45
N PHE A 62 0.72 16.46 3.23
CA PHE A 62 1.14 15.76 4.45
C PHE A 62 1.47 14.28 4.21
N LEU A 63 1.37 13.79 2.97
CA LEU A 63 1.66 12.40 2.65
C LEU A 63 3.15 12.15 2.60
N ASP A 64 3.59 11.20 3.43
CA ASP A 64 4.95 10.66 3.43
C ASP A 64 4.91 9.13 3.71
N THR A 65 6.08 8.50 3.66
CA THR A 65 6.22 7.06 3.92
C THR A 65 5.90 6.68 5.36
N LYS A 66 6.10 7.60 6.31
CA LYS A 66 5.74 7.38 7.72
C LYS A 66 4.23 7.26 7.88
N LEU A 67 3.47 8.17 7.27
CA LEU A 67 2.01 8.20 7.32
C LEU A 67 1.41 6.97 6.61
N ALA A 68 2.02 6.53 5.51
CA ALA A 68 1.63 5.26 4.88
C ALA A 68 1.85 4.05 5.81
N SER A 69 2.97 4.03 6.54
CA SER A 69 3.23 3.01 7.55
C SER A 69 2.23 3.07 8.70
N GLU A 70 1.89 4.27 9.18
CA GLU A 70 0.86 4.47 10.21
C GLU A 70 -0.51 3.94 9.75
N TYR A 71 -0.90 4.19 8.50
CA TYR A 71 -2.14 3.65 7.95
C TYR A 71 -2.13 2.12 7.89
N LYS A 72 -1.02 1.54 7.46
CA LYS A 72 -0.84 0.08 7.44
C LYS A 72 -1.00 -0.50 8.85
N SER A 73 -0.33 0.08 9.85
CA SER A 73 -0.42 -0.33 11.25
C SER A 73 -1.85 -0.19 11.80
N PHE A 74 -2.55 0.89 11.44
CA PHE A 74 -3.96 1.08 11.79
C PHE A 74 -4.84 -0.05 11.23
N LEU A 75 -4.65 -0.42 9.95
CA LEU A 75 -5.44 -1.49 9.34
C LEU A 75 -5.19 -2.84 10.02
N THR A 76 -3.93 -3.16 10.33
CA THR A 76 -3.57 -4.42 11.00
C THR A 76 -4.06 -4.48 12.45
N GLY A 77 -4.09 -3.35 13.16
CA GLY A 77 -4.56 -3.28 14.55
C GLY A 77 -6.08 -3.34 14.70
N ASN A 78 -6.85 -3.15 13.62
CA ASN A 78 -8.32 -3.13 13.64
C ASN A 78 -8.95 -4.39 13.03
N SER A 79 -8.23 -5.52 13.04
CA SER A 79 -8.73 -6.83 12.58
C SER A 79 -9.32 -6.83 11.16
N VAL A 80 -8.83 -5.96 10.28
CA VAL A 80 -9.26 -5.93 8.88
C VAL A 80 -8.70 -7.15 8.16
N ALA A 81 -9.54 -7.88 7.41
CA ALA A 81 -9.10 -9.04 6.65
C ALA A 81 -7.91 -8.70 5.72
N GLU A 82 -6.89 -9.55 5.68
CA GLU A 82 -5.64 -9.26 4.95
C GLU A 82 -5.84 -8.95 3.49
N LYS A 83 -6.72 -9.71 2.83
CA LYS A 83 -7.09 -9.46 1.43
C LYS A 83 -7.59 -8.04 1.23
N THR A 84 -8.33 -7.50 2.20
CA THR A 84 -8.79 -6.11 2.19
C THR A 84 -7.65 -5.14 2.46
N ILE A 85 -6.74 -5.44 3.40
CA ILE A 85 -5.56 -4.62 3.66
C ILE A 85 -4.70 -4.52 2.39
N ASN A 86 -4.32 -5.65 1.79
CA ASN A 86 -3.51 -5.69 0.59
C ASN A 86 -4.16 -4.99 -0.60
N ARG A 87 -5.48 -5.10 -0.73
CA ARG A 87 -6.26 -4.35 -1.72
C ARG A 87 -6.19 -2.85 -1.48
N ARG A 88 -6.35 -2.37 -0.24
CA ARG A 88 -6.21 -0.96 0.13
C ARG A 88 -4.80 -0.44 -0.13
N LEU A 89 -3.76 -1.18 0.26
CA LEU A 89 -2.35 -0.84 -0.01
C LEU A 89 -2.08 -0.78 -1.52
N SER A 90 -2.69 -1.67 -2.31
CA SER A 90 -2.60 -1.63 -3.78
C SER A 90 -3.23 -0.35 -4.35
N THR A 91 -4.42 0.04 -3.87
CA THR A 91 -5.05 1.30 -4.24
C THR A 91 -4.15 2.50 -3.94
N LEU A 92 -3.52 2.52 -2.76
CA LEU A 92 -2.61 3.61 -2.40
C LEU A 92 -1.34 3.64 -3.24
N ARG A 93 -0.81 2.49 -3.67
CA ARG A 93 0.31 2.46 -4.64
C ARG A 93 -0.09 3.08 -5.98
N HIS A 94 -1.31 2.85 -6.46
CA HIS A 94 -1.80 3.55 -7.64
C HIS A 94 -1.94 5.06 -7.39
N LEU A 95 -2.43 5.46 -6.21
CA LEU A 95 -2.54 6.88 -5.85
C LEU A 95 -1.16 7.55 -5.82
N ALA A 96 -0.16 6.92 -5.19
CA ALA A 96 1.19 7.47 -5.12
C ALA A 96 1.80 7.63 -6.52
N ARG A 97 1.68 6.62 -7.40
CA ARG A 97 2.11 6.72 -8.81
C ARG A 97 1.41 7.87 -9.54
N PHE A 98 0.10 8.03 -9.34
CA PHE A 98 -0.66 9.14 -9.93
C PHE A 98 -0.14 10.50 -9.46
N LEU A 99 0.09 10.67 -8.16
CA LEU A 99 0.55 11.93 -7.58
C LEU A 99 1.97 12.28 -8.08
N THR A 100 2.86 11.29 -8.17
CA THR A 100 4.21 11.50 -8.70
C THR A 100 4.21 11.76 -10.21
N ALA A 101 3.49 10.96 -11.00
CA ALA A 101 3.42 11.14 -12.45
C ALA A 101 2.75 12.47 -12.85
N SER A 102 1.85 12.99 -12.01
CA SER A 102 1.19 14.29 -12.21
C SER A 102 1.97 15.47 -11.62
N GLN A 103 3.18 15.25 -11.07
CA GLN A 103 4.01 16.26 -10.39
C GLN A 103 3.28 16.98 -9.25
N ILE A 104 2.38 16.27 -8.57
CA ILE A 104 1.64 16.79 -7.40
C ILE A 104 2.43 16.52 -6.11
N LEU A 105 3.20 15.43 -6.08
CA LEU A 105 4.16 15.10 -5.05
C LEU A 105 5.46 14.66 -5.69
N ASP A 106 6.58 15.19 -5.18
CA ASP A 106 7.92 14.83 -5.65
C ASP A 106 8.43 13.50 -5.05
N LEU A 107 7.66 12.91 -4.14
CA LEU A 107 7.98 11.64 -3.48
C LEU A 107 6.86 10.61 -3.68
N ASN A 108 7.25 9.34 -3.72
CA ASN A 108 6.30 8.22 -3.67
C ASN A 108 6.05 7.83 -2.20
N PHE A 109 4.94 8.30 -1.63
CA PHE A 109 4.64 8.10 -0.21
C PHE A 109 4.35 6.63 0.17
N MET A 110 4.18 5.76 -0.83
CA MET A 110 3.98 4.31 -0.63
C MET A 110 5.27 3.51 -0.84
N ASP A 111 6.42 4.16 -1.01
CA ASP A 111 7.69 3.46 -1.12
C ASP A 111 7.99 2.63 0.13
N GLY A 112 8.51 1.41 -0.08
CA GLY A 112 8.77 0.43 0.98
C GLY A 112 7.53 -0.20 1.64
N ILE A 113 6.30 0.19 1.26
CA ILE A 113 5.07 -0.37 1.83
C ILE A 113 4.67 -1.67 1.11
N VAL A 114 5.03 -2.78 1.75
CA VAL A 114 4.73 -4.15 1.27
C VAL A 114 3.35 -4.63 1.72
N ASN A 115 2.81 -5.62 1.02
CA ASN A 115 1.63 -6.37 1.45
C ASN A 115 1.86 -7.05 2.81
N ILE A 116 0.78 -7.35 3.52
CA ILE A 116 0.81 -8.21 4.70
C ILE A 116 0.50 -9.66 4.29
N SER A 117 1.13 -10.59 4.98
CA SER A 117 0.88 -12.04 4.89
C SER A 117 0.87 -12.58 6.31
N THR A 118 -0.19 -13.30 6.70
CA THR A 118 -0.25 -14.05 7.96
C THR A 118 0.27 -15.47 7.85
N LYS A 119 0.67 -15.95 6.67
CA LYS A 119 1.44 -17.19 6.61
C LYS A 119 2.69 -16.99 7.47
N GLU A 120 2.74 -17.69 8.60
CA GLU A 120 3.92 -17.76 9.44
C GLU A 120 5.10 -18.01 8.52
N ILE A 121 6.10 -17.14 8.59
CA ILE A 121 7.36 -17.41 7.94
C ILE A 121 7.88 -18.63 8.69
N PRO A 122 7.97 -19.83 8.07
CA PRO A 122 8.57 -20.97 8.74
C PRO A 122 9.97 -20.56 9.23
N PRO A 123 10.48 -21.18 10.32
CA PRO A 123 11.79 -20.85 10.88
C PRO A 123 12.80 -20.66 9.75
N THR A 124 13.42 -19.48 9.74
CA THR A 124 14.15 -18.97 8.58
C THR A 124 15.15 -20.02 8.10
N SER A 125 14.86 -20.64 6.95
CA SER A 125 15.71 -21.68 6.38
C SER A 125 17.14 -21.14 6.24
N PRO A 126 18.18 -21.95 6.54
CA PRO A 126 19.58 -21.55 6.36
C PRO A 126 19.88 -21.01 4.95
N PHE A 127 19.13 -21.45 3.93
CA PHE A 127 19.25 -20.96 2.55
C PHE A 127 18.75 -19.52 2.38
N ILE A 128 17.71 -19.11 3.12
CA ILE A 128 17.21 -17.72 3.09
C ILE A 128 18.24 -16.77 3.69
N VAL A 129 18.91 -17.18 4.76
CA VAL A 129 19.99 -16.40 5.39
C VAL A 129 21.20 -16.26 4.45
N GLN A 130 21.57 -17.34 3.77
CA GLN A 130 22.65 -17.30 2.77
C GLN A 130 22.29 -16.40 1.58
N PHE A 131 21.05 -16.45 1.12
CA PHE A 131 20.57 -15.59 0.06
C PHE A 131 20.55 -14.11 0.47
N GLU A 132 20.10 -13.78 1.68
CA GLU A 132 20.18 -12.42 2.24
C GLU A 132 21.63 -11.91 2.24
N LYS A 133 22.57 -12.69 2.77
CA LYS A 133 24.01 -12.34 2.78
C LYS A 133 24.58 -12.14 1.37
N HIS A 134 24.16 -12.96 0.41
CA HIS A 134 24.59 -12.80 -0.98
C HIS A 134 24.10 -11.47 -1.56
N LEU A 135 22.83 -11.09 -1.32
CA LEU A 135 22.30 -9.80 -1.78
C LEU A 135 22.98 -8.61 -1.09
N GLU A 136 23.34 -8.73 0.19
CA GLU A 136 24.14 -7.73 0.90
C GLU A 136 25.53 -7.56 0.28
N ALA A 137 26.19 -8.66 -0.09
CA ALA A 137 27.49 -8.64 -0.76
C ALA A 137 27.43 -7.99 -2.15
N GLU A 138 26.32 -8.20 -2.88
CA GLU A 138 26.01 -7.55 -4.16
C GLU A 138 25.59 -6.08 -4.00
N LYS A 139 25.61 -5.52 -2.78
CA LYS A 139 25.21 -4.14 -2.46
C LYS A 139 23.80 -3.78 -2.92
N VAL A 140 22.92 -4.78 -2.97
CA VAL A 140 21.50 -4.59 -3.27
C VAL A 140 20.89 -3.71 -2.18
N SER A 141 20.01 -2.78 -2.55
CA SER A 141 19.40 -1.88 -1.56
C SER A 141 18.64 -2.67 -0.49
N LYS A 142 18.70 -2.24 0.77
CA LYS A 142 17.99 -2.92 1.88
C LYS A 142 16.50 -3.13 1.58
N ASN A 143 15.88 -2.20 0.86
CA ASN A 143 14.49 -2.30 0.44
C ASN A 143 14.28 -3.41 -0.61
N THR A 144 15.17 -3.49 -1.60
CA THR A 144 15.19 -4.55 -2.61
C THR A 144 15.46 -5.92 -1.98
N ILE A 145 16.40 -6.03 -1.03
CA ILE A 145 16.67 -7.26 -0.27
C ILE A 145 15.40 -7.74 0.44
N LYS A 146 14.74 -6.84 1.18
CA LYS A 146 13.50 -7.15 1.88
C LYS A 146 12.38 -7.63 0.94
N ASN A 147 12.26 -6.99 -0.23
CA ASN A 147 11.29 -7.40 -1.26
C ASN A 147 11.60 -8.81 -1.77
N TYR A 148 12.84 -9.09 -2.16
CA TYR A 148 13.23 -10.42 -2.66
C TYR A 148 13.08 -11.52 -1.60
N LEU A 149 13.43 -11.24 -0.35
CA LEU A 149 13.23 -12.20 0.74
C LEU A 149 11.75 -12.48 0.98
N SER A 150 10.88 -11.47 0.87
CA SER A 150 9.43 -11.65 0.92
C SER A 150 8.94 -12.53 -0.21
N ASP A 151 9.38 -12.29 -1.44
CA ASP A 151 8.94 -13.03 -2.62
C ASP A 151 9.38 -14.51 -2.56
N ILE A 152 10.62 -14.79 -2.16
CA ILE A 152 11.13 -16.16 -2.00
C ILE A 152 10.38 -16.90 -0.90
N LYS A 153 10.13 -16.25 0.25
CA LYS A 153 9.35 -16.85 1.33
C LYS A 153 7.94 -17.24 0.84
N GLN A 154 7.29 -16.36 0.08
CA GLN A 154 5.99 -16.65 -0.51
C GLN A 154 6.04 -17.82 -1.51
N PHE A 155 7.08 -17.88 -2.34
CA PHE A 155 7.28 -18.97 -3.29
C PHE A 155 7.49 -20.32 -2.60
N ILE A 156 8.30 -20.36 -1.54
CA ILE A 156 8.52 -21.58 -0.73
C ILE A 156 7.22 -22.03 -0.08
N SER A 157 6.50 -21.13 0.59
CA SER A 157 5.20 -21.49 1.19
C SER A 157 4.20 -22.00 0.15
N TRP A 158 4.21 -21.46 -1.07
CA TRP A 158 3.37 -21.97 -2.17
C TRP A 158 3.80 -23.37 -2.63
N LEU A 159 5.09 -23.65 -2.73
CA LEU A 159 5.61 -24.99 -3.07
C LEU A 159 5.21 -26.03 -2.02
N GLU A 160 5.34 -25.68 -0.73
CA GLU A 160 4.98 -26.56 0.38
C GLU A 160 3.49 -26.92 0.37
N GLU A 161 2.61 -25.94 0.13
CA GLU A 161 1.17 -26.17 -0.04
C GLU A 161 0.86 -27.12 -1.21
N LYS A 162 1.57 -26.96 -2.33
CA LYS A 162 1.39 -27.83 -3.50
C LYS A 162 1.89 -29.25 -3.25
N ASN A 163 2.99 -29.42 -2.53
CA ASN A 163 3.53 -30.74 -2.22
C ASN A 163 2.64 -31.51 -1.22
N GLN A 164 2.02 -30.84 -0.24
CA GLN A 164 1.06 -31.47 0.66
C GLN A 164 -0.25 -31.90 -0.04
N SER A 165 -0.62 -31.21 -1.12
CA SER A 165 -1.84 -31.50 -1.90
C SER A 165 -1.74 -32.73 -2.82
N ILE A 166 -0.54 -33.35 -2.95
CA ILE A 166 -0.29 -34.48 -3.86
C ILE A 166 -0.29 -35.83 -3.09
N THR A 167 -0.38 -35.81 -1.76
CA THR A 167 -0.33 -37.02 -0.91
C THR A 167 -1.67 -37.34 -0.22
N THR A 168 -2.80 -36.93 -0.80
CA THR A 168 -4.15 -37.31 -0.34
C THR A 168 -5.03 -37.67 -1.53
#